data_AF-A0A965TB03-F1
#
_entry.id   AF-A0A965TB03-F1
#
_cell.length_a   1.000
_cell.length_b   1.000
_cell.length_c   1.000
_cell.angle_alpha   90.00
_cell.angle_beta   90.00
_cell.angle_gamma   90.00
#
_symmetry.space_group_name_H-M   'P 1'
#
loop_
_entity.id
_entity.type
_entity.pdbx_description
1 polymer ?
#
loop_
_entity_poly.entity_id
_entity_poly.type
_entity_poly.pdbx_seq_one_letter_code
_entity_poly.pdbx_strand_id
1 'polypeptide(L)'
;MRRLVLASKYIVGFIVFITFFVSTFSLRAQSANANEVYQFLNLPYSAKATSLGGINISQLGSDMGLAMYNPALLDPSMDKNIHLSVKSYFSNIQQYDFSGVNYLPKKNWVLSWGLHYMGYGNIKMSDVSGNEMGDFIANDYVAEVSLASLYRKNINLGATLKLIQSNYGMYKSTGLAMDISMVYTSSNRLLRASILANNVGGQLSSYTEKERLPLNIILGVSKKLENAPIQFSITAQRLSIWNNTFYDPGFYSSEGYKVPSNAQDIFNHLIIGAEANIGEQVNLDFGYNFIRRFDLNIQNQQNWFNGFSAGMGLKLPRVTIQYGNAFFQRNLYHHFSIFYSLKNAR
;
A
#
# COMPACT_ATOMS: atom_id res chain seq x y z
N MET A 1 35.77 -20.00 -9.01
CA MET A 1 36.08 -19.17 -7.81
C MET A 1 36.22 -17.66 -8.08
N ARG A 2 36.85 -17.18 -9.17
CA ARG A 2 37.02 -15.73 -9.43
C ARG A 2 35.71 -14.90 -9.57
N ARG A 3 34.61 -15.46 -10.08
CA ARG A 3 33.32 -14.73 -10.23
C ARG A 3 32.56 -14.51 -8.91
N LEU A 4 32.73 -15.38 -7.91
CA LEU A 4 32.08 -15.24 -6.59
C LEU A 4 32.76 -14.16 -5.73
N VAL A 5 34.08 -14.00 -5.87
CA VAL A 5 34.86 -12.96 -5.17
C VAL A 5 34.58 -11.55 -5.74
N LEU A 6 34.30 -11.44 -7.04
CA LEU A 6 33.90 -10.17 -7.65
C LEU A 6 32.50 -9.73 -7.18
N ALA A 7 31.54 -10.65 -7.11
CA ALA A 7 30.19 -10.34 -6.62
C ALA A 7 30.18 -9.86 -5.15
N SER A 8 31.01 -10.45 -4.27
CA SER A 8 31.07 -10.01 -2.87
C SER A 8 31.66 -8.60 -2.73
N LYS A 9 32.64 -8.22 -3.57
CA LYS A 9 33.24 -6.87 -3.55
C LYS A 9 32.25 -5.77 -3.92
N TYR A 10 31.35 -6.00 -4.89
CA TYR A 10 30.31 -5.03 -5.25
C TYR A 10 29.20 -4.95 -4.20
N ILE A 11 28.87 -6.08 -3.55
CA ILE A 11 27.88 -6.11 -2.45
C ILE A 11 28.41 -5.34 -1.24
N VAL A 12 29.68 -5.56 -0.85
CA VAL A 12 30.32 -4.83 0.25
C VAL A 12 30.46 -3.33 -0.09
N GLY A 13 30.85 -2.99 -1.32
CA GLY A 13 30.90 -1.61 -1.78
C GLY A 13 29.54 -0.91 -1.78
N PHE A 14 28.48 -1.62 -2.15
CA PHE A 14 27.10 -1.11 -2.13
C PHE A 14 26.59 -0.90 -0.69
N ILE A 15 26.90 -1.82 0.23
CA ILE A 15 26.56 -1.69 1.65
C ILE A 15 27.30 -0.51 2.30
N VAL A 16 28.60 -0.36 2.01
CA VAL A 16 29.40 0.79 2.51
C VAL A 16 28.89 2.10 1.94
N PHE A 17 28.51 2.14 0.65
CA PHE A 17 27.93 3.35 0.03
C PHE A 17 26.58 3.72 0.65
N ILE A 18 25.69 2.75 0.90
CA ILE A 18 24.42 2.98 1.61
C ILE A 18 24.69 3.48 3.04
N THR A 19 25.63 2.86 3.76
CA THR A 19 25.94 3.23 5.15
C THR A 19 26.51 4.65 5.23
N PHE A 20 27.34 5.05 4.26
CA PHE A 20 27.88 6.41 4.15
C PHE A 20 26.78 7.44 3.79
N PHE A 21 25.89 7.11 2.85
CA PHE A 21 24.78 8.01 2.47
C PHE A 21 23.72 8.18 3.57
N VAL A 22 23.50 7.14 4.39
CA VAL A 22 22.61 7.20 5.56
C VAL A 22 23.22 8.03 6.70
N SER A 23 24.56 8.09 6.80
CA SER A 23 25.24 8.82 7.88
C SER A 23 25.30 10.35 7.70
N THR A 24 25.17 10.87 6.47
CA THR A 24 25.32 12.31 6.18
C THR A 24 24.01 13.11 6.18
N PHE A 25 22.86 12.44 6.25
CA PHE A 25 21.56 13.12 6.35
C PHE A 25 21.02 13.02 7.77
N SER A 26 21.26 14.07 8.57
CA SER A 26 20.49 14.31 9.79
C SER A 26 19.05 14.70 9.43
N LEU A 27 18.22 13.71 9.06
CA LEU A 27 16.78 13.90 8.88
C LEU A 27 16.14 14.05 10.27
N ARG A 28 16.04 15.30 10.74
CA ARG A 28 15.11 15.64 11.82
C ARG A 28 13.69 15.63 11.27
N ALA A 29 13.12 14.44 11.12
CA ALA A 29 11.70 14.23 10.87
C ALA A 29 11.14 13.25 11.90
N GLN A 30 11.20 13.61 13.18
CA GLN A 30 10.47 12.91 14.23
C GLN A 30 9.63 13.95 14.96
N SER A 31 8.40 14.15 14.49
CA SER A 31 7.32 14.63 15.34
C SER A 31 6.46 13.41 15.63
N ALA A 32 6.74 12.77 16.76
CA ALA A 32 5.87 11.77 17.36
C ALA A 32 4.65 12.49 17.95
N ASN A 33 3.72 12.92 17.10
CA ASN A 33 2.35 13.26 17.47
C ASN A 33 1.46 13.12 16.22
N ALA A 34 0.58 12.13 16.27
CA ALA A 34 -0.09 11.44 15.18
C ALA A 34 -1.27 12.20 14.57
N ASN A 35 -1.04 13.37 13.99
CA ASN A 35 -2.06 14.08 13.20
C ASN A 35 -1.61 14.18 11.73
N GLU A 36 -1.69 13.06 11.01
CA GLU A 36 -1.58 13.09 9.55
C GLU A 36 -2.99 13.16 8.95
N VAL A 37 -3.16 14.07 8.00
CA VAL A 37 -4.40 14.21 7.25
C VAL A 37 -4.46 13.20 6.11
N TYR A 38 -5.65 12.92 5.56
CA TYR A 38 -5.84 12.04 4.41
C TYR A 38 -5.38 10.59 4.62
N GLN A 39 -5.65 10.00 5.79
CA GLN A 39 -5.28 8.61 6.10
C GLN A 39 -5.85 7.56 5.11
N PHE A 40 -6.91 7.90 4.38
CA PHE A 40 -7.46 7.05 3.33
C PHE A 40 -6.42 6.69 2.24
N LEU A 41 -5.41 7.52 2.01
CA LEU A 41 -4.31 7.26 1.07
C LEU A 41 -3.47 6.02 1.41
N ASN A 42 -3.53 5.54 2.65
CA ASN A 42 -2.82 4.34 3.10
C ASN A 42 -3.61 3.05 2.86
N LEU A 43 -4.86 3.16 2.37
CA LEU A 43 -5.72 1.99 2.18
C LEU A 43 -5.34 1.23 0.90
N PRO A 44 -5.46 -0.10 0.91
CA PRO A 44 -5.16 -0.92 -0.26
C PRO A 44 -6.14 -0.63 -1.39
N TYR A 45 -5.63 -0.39 -2.60
CA TYR A 45 -6.42 -0.11 -3.80
C TYR A 45 -7.07 -1.36 -4.39
N SER A 46 -6.62 -2.57 -4.00
CA SER A 46 -7.10 -3.84 -4.55
C SER A 46 -7.23 -4.95 -3.52
N ALA A 47 -8.01 -5.96 -3.90
CA ALA A 47 -8.20 -7.19 -3.16
C ALA A 47 -6.88 -7.94 -2.97
N LYS A 48 -6.02 -8.00 -3.99
CA LYS A 48 -4.68 -8.59 -3.87
C LYS A 48 -3.76 -7.83 -2.92
N ALA A 49 -3.80 -6.49 -2.93
CA ALA A 49 -3.07 -5.71 -1.92
C ALA A 49 -3.56 -6.05 -0.51
N THR A 50 -4.87 -6.21 -0.34
CA THR A 50 -5.49 -6.56 0.95
C THR A 50 -5.09 -7.96 1.42
N SER A 51 -5.09 -8.96 0.52
CA SER A 51 -4.75 -10.35 0.84
C SER A 51 -3.27 -10.53 1.22
N LEU A 52 -2.38 -9.73 0.63
CA LEU A 52 -0.93 -9.72 0.91
C LEU A 52 -0.53 -8.88 2.13
N GLY A 53 -1.46 -8.58 3.04
CA GLY A 53 -1.18 -7.85 4.29
C GLY A 53 -1.42 -6.35 4.21
N GLY A 54 -1.98 -5.86 3.10
CA GLY A 54 -2.36 -4.46 2.87
C GLY A 54 -1.48 -3.75 1.86
N ILE A 55 -0.17 -4.02 1.84
CA ILE A 55 0.79 -3.37 0.95
C ILE A 55 1.82 -4.38 0.47
N ASN A 56 2.09 -4.41 -0.83
CA ASN A 56 3.24 -5.10 -1.41
C ASN A 56 3.77 -4.31 -2.61
N ILE A 57 4.98 -3.75 -2.47
CA ILE A 57 5.60 -2.92 -3.51
C ILE A 57 6.59 -3.68 -4.39
N SER A 58 6.77 -4.99 -4.18
CA SER A 58 7.82 -5.79 -4.84
C SER A 58 7.28 -7.04 -5.53
N GLN A 59 5.96 -7.14 -5.71
CA GLN A 59 5.29 -8.25 -6.36
C GLN A 59 5.91 -8.59 -7.71
N LEU A 60 6.16 -9.87 -8.00
CA LEU A 60 6.80 -10.31 -9.25
C LEU A 60 5.84 -10.33 -10.44
N GLY A 61 4.59 -10.72 -10.22
CA GLY A 61 3.55 -10.73 -11.27
C GLY A 61 3.00 -9.34 -11.58
N SER A 62 2.48 -9.17 -12.80
CA SER A 62 1.74 -7.96 -13.19
C SER A 62 0.41 -7.91 -12.45
N ASP A 63 0.22 -6.90 -11.63
CA ASP A 63 -1.06 -6.58 -10.98
C ASP A 63 -1.26 -5.08 -10.99
N MET A 64 -2.33 -4.63 -11.65
CA MET A 64 -2.58 -3.20 -11.83
C MET A 64 -2.99 -2.53 -10.51
N GLY A 65 -3.64 -3.24 -9.60
CA GLY A 65 -4.03 -2.71 -8.29
C GLY A 65 -2.82 -2.41 -7.42
N LEU A 66 -1.82 -3.29 -7.42
CA LEU A 66 -0.52 -3.04 -6.78
C LEU A 66 0.28 -1.95 -7.49
N ALA A 67 0.15 -1.82 -8.82
CA ALA A 67 0.81 -0.79 -9.59
C ALA A 67 0.23 0.62 -9.39
N MET A 68 -1.04 0.76 -8.97
CA MET A 68 -1.58 2.06 -8.54
C MET A 68 -0.90 2.55 -7.26
N TYR A 69 -0.55 1.64 -6.35
CA TYR A 69 0.19 2.01 -5.13
C TYR A 69 1.69 2.18 -5.37
N ASN A 70 2.29 1.40 -6.29
CA ASN A 70 3.69 1.54 -6.68
C ASN A 70 3.82 1.72 -8.20
N PRO A 71 4.00 2.95 -8.71
CA PRO A 71 3.99 3.19 -10.15
C PRO A 71 5.12 2.48 -10.90
N ALA A 72 6.26 2.15 -10.27
CA ALA A 72 7.32 1.39 -10.91
C ALA A 72 6.95 -0.08 -11.22
N LEU A 73 5.84 -0.60 -10.68
CA LEU A 73 5.26 -1.90 -11.04
C LEU A 73 4.39 -1.86 -12.30
N LEU A 74 4.09 -0.68 -12.85
CA LEU A 74 3.40 -0.57 -14.12
C LEU A 74 4.18 -1.30 -15.21
N ASP A 75 3.49 -2.19 -15.92
CA ASP A 75 4.08 -3.10 -16.89
C ASP A 75 3.37 -2.97 -18.25
N PRO A 76 4.09 -3.04 -19.38
CA PRO A 76 3.48 -3.00 -20.72
C PRO A 76 2.40 -4.06 -20.97
N SER A 77 2.42 -5.19 -20.25
CA SER A 77 1.37 -6.22 -20.31
C SER A 77 0.01 -5.74 -19.81
N MET A 78 -0.05 -4.62 -19.07
CA MET A 78 -1.28 -4.01 -18.56
C MET A 78 -1.95 -3.07 -19.58
N ASP A 79 -1.41 -2.94 -20.79
CA ASP A 79 -1.94 -1.99 -21.78
C ASP A 79 -3.42 -2.24 -22.10
N LYS A 80 -4.22 -1.19 -21.95
CA LYS A 80 -5.68 -1.19 -22.13
C LYS A 80 -6.41 -2.05 -21.10
N ASN A 81 -5.84 -2.25 -19.92
CA ASN A 81 -6.55 -2.80 -18.78
C ASN A 81 -7.28 -1.68 -18.03
N ILE A 82 -8.47 -2.03 -17.57
CA ILE A 82 -9.26 -1.26 -16.62
C ILE A 82 -9.33 -2.05 -15.32
N HIS A 83 -9.26 -1.37 -14.18
CA HIS A 83 -9.39 -1.96 -12.85
C HIS A 83 -10.53 -1.26 -12.10
N LEU A 84 -11.39 -2.08 -11.49
CA LEU A 84 -12.44 -1.69 -10.58
C LEU A 84 -12.26 -2.44 -9.28
N SER A 85 -12.32 -1.73 -8.14
CA SER A 85 -12.28 -2.36 -6.82
C SER A 85 -13.34 -1.79 -5.90
N VAL A 86 -13.90 -2.65 -5.05
CA VAL A 86 -14.86 -2.28 -4.02
C VAL A 86 -14.48 -2.95 -2.71
N LYS A 87 -14.38 -2.15 -1.66
CA LYS A 87 -14.15 -2.63 -0.30
C LYS A 87 -15.17 -2.02 0.63
N SER A 88 -16.02 -2.88 1.20
CA SER A 88 -17.02 -2.47 2.17
C SER A 88 -16.43 -2.50 3.57
N TYR A 89 -16.66 -1.42 4.32
CA TYR A 89 -16.36 -1.31 5.74
C TYR A 89 -17.67 -1.26 6.55
N PHE A 90 -17.57 -1.25 7.88
CA PHE A 90 -18.75 -1.12 8.74
C PHE A 90 -19.42 0.26 8.60
N SER A 91 -20.66 0.35 9.08
CA SER A 91 -21.42 1.59 9.14
C SER A 91 -21.59 2.29 7.78
N ASN A 92 -21.81 1.51 6.71
CA ASN A 92 -21.99 2.00 5.34
C ASN A 92 -20.78 2.75 4.75
N ILE A 93 -19.60 2.62 5.35
CA ILE A 93 -18.36 3.16 4.78
C ILE A 93 -17.96 2.28 3.59
N GLN A 94 -17.71 2.91 2.45
CA GLN A 94 -17.43 2.21 1.19
C GLN A 94 -16.24 2.85 0.48
N GLN A 95 -15.30 2.00 0.07
CA GLN A 95 -14.16 2.38 -0.74
C GLN A 95 -14.36 1.87 -2.17
N TYR A 96 -14.07 2.74 -3.13
CA TYR A 96 -14.16 2.49 -4.55
C TYR A 96 -12.87 2.90 -5.24
N ASP A 97 -12.35 2.02 -6.08
CA ASP A 97 -11.15 2.28 -6.89
C ASP A 97 -11.49 2.07 -8.37
N PHE A 98 -11.12 3.03 -9.20
CA PHE A 98 -11.26 2.93 -10.65
C PHE A 98 -10.02 3.45 -11.35
N SER A 99 -9.45 2.66 -12.26
CA SER A 99 -8.21 3.05 -12.93
C SER A 99 -8.08 2.43 -14.32
N GLY A 100 -7.22 3.03 -15.15
CA GLY A 100 -6.88 2.55 -16.48
C GLY A 100 -5.38 2.67 -16.78
N VAL A 101 -4.86 1.76 -17.63
CA VAL A 101 -3.46 1.77 -18.07
C VAL A 101 -3.35 1.84 -19.59
N ASN A 102 -2.39 2.61 -20.07
CA ASN A 102 -2.02 2.72 -21.49
C ASN A 102 -0.51 2.61 -21.66
N TYR A 103 -0.07 1.73 -22.55
CA TYR A 103 1.33 1.61 -22.95
C TYR A 103 1.60 2.44 -24.21
N LEU A 104 2.72 3.17 -24.20
CA LEU A 104 3.23 3.98 -25.31
C LEU A 104 4.52 3.34 -25.85
N PRO A 105 4.45 2.48 -26.88
CA PRO A 105 5.59 1.69 -27.34
C PRO A 105 6.78 2.52 -27.82
N LYS A 106 6.52 3.67 -28.47
CA LYS A 106 7.58 4.52 -29.06
C LYS A 106 8.59 5.03 -28.03
N LYS A 107 8.16 5.27 -26.79
CA LYS A 107 9.00 5.77 -25.69
C LYS A 107 9.26 4.73 -24.61
N ASN A 108 8.68 3.53 -24.74
CA ASN A 108 8.63 2.52 -23.68
C ASN A 108 8.13 3.11 -22.34
N TRP A 109 7.03 3.85 -22.42
CA TRP A 109 6.36 4.50 -21.28
C TRP A 109 5.04 3.80 -21.00
N VAL A 110 4.75 3.55 -19.73
CA VAL A 110 3.45 3.04 -19.28
C VAL A 110 2.79 4.15 -18.48
N LEU A 111 1.62 4.61 -18.93
CA LEU A 111 0.82 5.63 -18.27
C LEU A 111 -0.35 4.97 -17.56
N SER A 112 -0.66 5.42 -16.35
CA SER A 112 -1.91 5.09 -15.68
C SER A 112 -2.64 6.34 -15.22
N TRP A 113 -3.94 6.18 -15.02
CA TRP A 113 -4.79 7.15 -14.34
C TRP A 113 -5.69 6.40 -13.37
N GLY A 114 -6.04 7.03 -12.27
CA GLY A 114 -6.82 6.43 -11.20
C GLY A 114 -7.69 7.42 -10.44
N LEU A 115 -8.77 6.91 -9.89
CA LEU A 115 -9.62 7.55 -8.91
C LEU A 115 -9.77 6.58 -7.73
N HIS A 116 -9.37 7.01 -6.55
CA HIS A 116 -9.59 6.28 -5.30
C HIS A 116 -10.51 7.12 -4.43
N TYR A 117 -11.65 6.56 -4.05
CA TYR A 117 -12.75 7.23 -3.36
C TYR A 117 -13.10 6.49 -2.08
N MET A 118 -13.34 7.23 -1.02
CA MET A 118 -13.85 6.76 0.27
C MET A 118 -15.12 7.55 0.61
N GLY A 119 -16.25 6.87 0.71
CA GLY A 119 -17.50 7.42 1.19
C GLY A 119 -17.79 6.98 2.62
N TYR A 120 -18.16 7.92 3.48
CA TYR A 120 -18.46 7.65 4.90
C TYR A 120 -19.96 7.55 5.20
N GLY A 121 -20.79 7.47 4.15
CA GLY A 121 -22.26 7.46 4.28
C GLY A 121 -22.84 8.83 4.61
N ASN A 122 -24.14 8.84 4.95
CA ASN A 122 -24.85 10.03 5.40
C ASN A 122 -24.64 10.20 6.91
N ILE A 123 -24.18 11.37 7.31
CA ILE A 123 -23.97 11.74 8.70
C ILE A 123 -25.00 12.79 9.09
N LYS A 124 -25.72 12.55 10.18
CA LYS A 124 -26.67 13.51 10.74
C LYS A 124 -25.94 14.74 11.27
N MET A 125 -26.37 15.91 10.83
CA MET A 125 -25.92 17.19 11.35
C MET A 125 -26.79 17.58 12.55
N SER A 126 -26.19 17.78 13.71
CA SER A 126 -26.88 18.27 14.91
C SER A 126 -26.26 19.57 15.41
N ASP A 127 -27.08 20.42 16.03
CA ASP A 127 -26.58 21.57 16.77
C ASP A 127 -26.03 21.17 18.15
N VAL A 128 -25.47 22.12 18.89
CA VAL A 128 -24.93 21.88 20.24
C VAL A 128 -25.99 21.45 21.27
N SER A 129 -27.27 21.69 20.97
CA SER A 129 -28.42 21.28 21.79
C SER A 129 -28.95 19.89 21.39
N GLY A 130 -28.40 19.27 20.35
CA GLY A 130 -28.81 17.97 19.83
C GLY A 130 -29.96 18.02 18.83
N ASN A 131 -30.38 19.19 18.35
CA ASN A 131 -31.42 19.30 17.33
C ASN A 131 -30.85 18.93 15.96
N GLU A 132 -31.50 18.00 15.25
CA GLU A 132 -31.10 17.59 13.91
C GLU A 132 -31.40 18.71 12.89
N MET A 133 -30.36 19.15 12.15
CA MET A 133 -30.43 20.21 11.14
C MET A 133 -30.41 19.69 9.70
N GLY A 134 -30.36 18.36 9.51
CA GLY A 134 -30.29 17.68 8.23
C GLY A 134 -29.17 16.65 8.18
N ASP A 135 -28.81 16.20 6.97
CA ASP A 135 -27.73 15.25 6.73
C ASP A 135 -26.64 15.89 5.86
N PHE A 136 -25.38 15.50 6.08
CA PHE A 136 -24.30 15.77 5.14
C PHE A 136 -23.59 14.48 4.73
N ILE A 137 -23.02 14.50 3.52
CA ILE A 137 -22.23 13.38 2.99
C ILE A 137 -20.76 13.70 3.20
N ALA A 138 -20.09 12.83 3.96
CA ALA A 138 -18.65 12.87 4.11
C ALA A 138 -17.99 11.98 3.04
N ASN A 139 -16.99 12.52 2.33
CA ASN A 139 -16.19 11.75 1.38
C ASN A 139 -14.78 12.29 1.22
N ASP A 140 -13.89 11.38 0.86
CA ASP A 140 -12.52 11.67 0.43
C ASP A 140 -12.29 11.05 -0.94
N TYR A 141 -11.53 11.73 -1.79
CA TYR A 141 -11.09 11.14 -3.03
C TYR A 141 -9.74 11.69 -3.49
N VAL A 142 -9.02 10.86 -4.25
CA VAL A 142 -7.78 11.24 -4.92
C VAL A 142 -7.88 10.88 -6.39
N ALA A 143 -7.60 11.86 -7.24
CA ALA A 143 -7.38 11.65 -8.66
C ALA A 143 -5.86 11.61 -8.90
N GLU A 144 -5.39 10.60 -9.62
CA GLU A 144 -3.96 10.36 -9.80
C GLU A 144 -3.60 10.01 -11.23
N VAL A 145 -2.41 10.43 -11.64
CA VAL A 145 -1.81 10.09 -12.93
C VAL A 145 -0.40 9.61 -12.68
N SER A 146 -0.06 8.45 -13.24
CA SER A 146 1.26 7.83 -13.06
C SER A 146 1.95 7.59 -14.39
N LEU A 147 3.27 7.63 -14.35
CA LEU A 147 4.15 7.30 -15.46
C LEU A 147 5.24 6.36 -14.96
N ALA A 148 5.49 5.28 -15.71
CA ALA A 148 6.62 4.40 -15.50
C ALA A 148 7.41 4.17 -16.78
N SER A 149 8.72 3.96 -16.62
CA SER A 149 9.60 3.61 -17.72
C SER A 149 10.78 2.75 -17.27
N LEU A 150 11.27 1.93 -18.19
CA LEU A 150 12.50 1.18 -18.01
C LEU A 150 13.69 2.14 -18.11
N TYR A 151 14.33 2.44 -16.99
CA TYR A 151 15.50 3.31 -16.95
C TYR A 151 16.78 2.61 -17.42
N ARG A 152 17.00 1.40 -16.91
CA ARG A 152 18.10 0.51 -17.32
C ARG A 152 17.58 -0.91 -17.36
N LYS A 153 18.34 -1.81 -17.99
CA LYS A 153 18.05 -3.25 -17.92
C LYS A 153 17.78 -3.63 -16.47
N ASN A 154 16.62 -4.26 -16.22
CA ASN A 154 16.21 -4.72 -14.90
C ASN A 154 15.81 -3.63 -13.87
N ILE A 155 15.80 -2.34 -14.22
CA ILE A 155 15.43 -1.23 -13.32
C ILE A 155 14.30 -0.41 -13.95
N ASN A 156 13.14 -0.43 -13.31
CA ASN A 156 12.00 0.41 -13.65
C ASN A 156 11.93 1.58 -12.68
N LEU A 157 11.60 2.76 -13.21
CA LEU A 157 11.26 3.94 -12.42
C LEU A 157 9.80 4.28 -12.64
N GLY A 158 9.15 4.77 -11.59
CA GLY A 158 7.77 5.21 -11.65
C GLY A 158 7.55 6.45 -10.79
N ALA A 159 6.67 7.33 -11.26
CA ALA A 159 6.22 8.49 -10.50
C ALA A 159 4.71 8.68 -10.66
N THR A 160 4.08 9.21 -9.62
CA THR A 160 2.64 9.52 -9.60
C THR A 160 2.44 10.94 -9.09
N LEU A 161 1.47 11.65 -9.67
CA LEU A 161 0.95 12.91 -9.16
C LEU A 161 -0.48 12.70 -8.68
N LYS A 162 -0.78 13.16 -7.47
CA LYS A 162 -2.07 12.99 -6.78
C LYS A 162 -2.69 14.34 -6.44
N LEU A 163 -3.92 14.55 -6.86
CA LEU A 163 -4.78 15.64 -6.40
C LEU A 163 -5.81 15.08 -5.42
N ILE A 164 -5.75 15.53 -4.18
CA ILE A 164 -6.53 15.00 -3.07
C ILE A 164 -7.62 16.01 -2.72
N GLN A 165 -8.85 15.55 -2.54
CA GLN A 165 -9.93 16.33 -1.98
C GLN A 165 -10.60 15.55 -0.85
N SER A 166 -10.89 16.25 0.23
CA SER A 166 -11.68 15.74 1.34
C SER A 166 -12.77 16.74 1.73
N ASN A 167 -13.95 16.21 1.99
CA ASN A 167 -15.15 16.96 2.27
C ASN A 167 -15.94 16.34 3.42
N TYR A 168 -16.01 17.05 4.54
CA TYR A 168 -16.82 16.72 5.72
C TYR A 168 -17.85 17.84 5.96
N GLY A 169 -18.71 18.06 4.97
CA GLY A 169 -19.75 19.11 5.00
C GLY A 169 -19.16 20.50 4.78
N MET A 170 -19.14 21.33 5.82
CA MET A 170 -18.56 22.68 5.76
C MET A 170 -17.02 22.67 5.81
N TYR A 171 -16.44 21.59 6.32
CA TYR A 171 -14.99 21.42 6.41
C TYR A 171 -14.47 20.76 5.13
N LYS A 172 -13.66 21.50 4.36
CA LYS A 172 -13.07 21.02 3.11
C LYS A 172 -11.56 21.20 3.13
N SER A 173 -10.87 20.26 2.50
CA SER A 173 -9.42 20.31 2.38
C SER A 173 -8.98 19.77 1.03
N THR A 174 -7.99 20.41 0.43
CA THR A 174 -7.40 19.99 -0.86
C THR A 174 -5.90 19.83 -0.68
N GLY A 175 -5.36 18.72 -1.18
CA GLY A 175 -3.96 18.38 -1.08
C GLY A 175 -3.34 18.06 -2.44
N LEU A 176 -2.02 18.19 -2.51
CA LEU A 176 -1.22 17.74 -3.64
C LEU A 176 -0.11 16.84 -3.12
N ALA A 177 0.08 15.69 -3.74
CA ALA A 177 1.12 14.74 -3.37
C ALA A 177 1.78 14.11 -4.58
N MET A 178 2.97 13.58 -4.37
CA MET A 178 3.72 12.82 -5.36
C MET A 178 4.25 11.53 -4.77
N ASP A 179 4.29 10.50 -5.60
CA ASP A 179 4.96 9.24 -5.29
C ASP A 179 6.13 9.04 -6.25
N ILE A 180 7.23 8.51 -5.73
CA ILE A 180 8.41 8.18 -6.53
C ILE A 180 8.89 6.79 -6.13
N SER A 181 9.12 5.95 -7.13
CA SER A 181 9.47 4.55 -6.91
C SER A 181 10.50 4.02 -7.88
N MET A 182 11.22 3.00 -7.43
CA MET A 182 12.16 2.25 -8.22
C MET A 182 12.00 0.76 -7.92
N VAL A 183 11.95 -0.05 -8.98
CA VAL A 183 11.86 -1.51 -8.89
C VAL A 183 13.04 -2.12 -9.63
N TYR A 184 13.80 -2.96 -8.94
CA TYR A 184 14.83 -3.83 -9.53
C TYR A 184 14.28 -5.25 -9.64
N THR A 185 14.38 -5.88 -10.82
CA THR A 185 14.04 -7.29 -11.03
C THR A 185 15.28 -8.05 -11.43
N SER A 186 15.61 -9.19 -10.81
CA SER A 186 16.80 -9.98 -11.17
C SER A 186 16.74 -10.52 -12.62
N SER A 187 17.89 -10.85 -13.20
CA SER A 187 17.94 -11.36 -14.58
C SER A 187 17.20 -12.69 -14.79
N ASN A 188 17.15 -13.55 -13.77
CA ASN A 188 16.36 -14.78 -13.76
C ASN A 188 14.87 -14.55 -13.43
N ARG A 189 14.45 -13.31 -13.16
CA ARG A 189 13.07 -12.93 -12.80
C ARG A 189 12.50 -13.63 -11.56
N LEU A 190 13.36 -14.17 -10.70
CA LEU A 190 12.97 -14.83 -9.45
C LEU A 190 13.05 -13.91 -8.24
N LEU A 191 13.68 -12.74 -8.35
CA LEU A 191 13.81 -11.78 -7.26
C LEU A 191 13.42 -10.39 -7.73
N ARG A 192 12.70 -9.66 -6.90
CA ARG A 192 12.37 -8.26 -7.11
C ARG A 192 12.58 -7.48 -5.81
N ALA A 193 13.22 -6.33 -5.92
CA ALA A 193 13.42 -5.40 -4.82
C ALA A 193 12.85 -4.03 -5.22
N SER A 194 12.32 -3.29 -4.27
CA SER A 194 11.61 -2.05 -4.54
C SER A 194 11.81 -1.05 -3.40
N ILE A 195 11.87 0.23 -3.76
CA ILE A 195 11.80 1.37 -2.86
C ILE A 195 10.71 2.32 -3.36
N LEU A 196 9.91 2.84 -2.43
CA LEU A 196 8.84 3.77 -2.70
C LEU A 196 8.86 4.88 -1.63
N ALA A 197 8.87 6.13 -2.09
CA ALA A 197 8.50 7.29 -1.28
C ALA A 197 7.08 7.69 -1.70
N ASN A 198 6.12 7.46 -0.82
CA ASN A 198 4.69 7.66 -1.07
C ASN A 198 4.19 8.91 -0.33
N ASN A 199 3.27 9.64 -0.96
CA ASN A 199 2.57 10.81 -0.41
C ASN A 199 3.50 11.99 -0.03
N VAL A 200 4.54 12.25 -0.82
CA VAL A 200 5.40 13.44 -0.64
C VAL A 200 4.62 14.67 -1.10
N GLY A 201 4.19 15.52 -0.17
CA GLY A 201 3.35 16.66 -0.53
C GLY A 201 2.83 17.47 0.66
N GLY A 202 1.73 18.20 0.41
CA GLY A 202 1.17 19.16 1.36
C GLY A 202 -0.30 19.50 1.07
N GLN A 203 -0.98 20.08 2.06
CA GLN A 203 -2.30 20.69 1.88
C GLN A 203 -2.17 22.04 1.14
N LEU A 204 -2.95 22.18 0.08
CA LEU A 204 -3.23 23.45 -0.60
C LEU A 204 -4.24 24.27 0.23
N SER A 205 -5.28 23.60 0.75
CA SER A 205 -6.25 24.15 1.70
C SER A 205 -6.49 23.17 2.85
N SER A 206 -6.62 23.69 4.07
CA SER A 206 -6.87 22.93 5.30
C SER A 206 -8.32 23.08 5.76
N TYR A 207 -8.79 22.15 6.60
CA TYR A 207 -10.09 22.29 7.27
C TYR A 207 -10.07 23.43 8.30
N THR A 208 -8.99 23.50 9.06
CA THR A 208 -8.71 24.51 10.07
C THR A 208 -7.23 24.87 9.95
N GLU A 209 -6.35 24.04 10.50
CA GLU A 209 -4.91 24.18 10.47
C GLU A 209 -4.26 23.21 9.47
N LYS A 210 -3.06 23.56 9.01
CA LYS A 210 -2.31 22.70 8.11
C LYS A 210 -1.70 21.51 8.85
N GLU A 211 -2.04 20.32 8.39
CA GLU A 211 -1.55 19.04 8.87
C GLU A 211 -0.64 18.40 7.82
N ARG A 212 0.14 17.41 8.25
CA ARG A 212 1.07 16.73 7.36
C ARG A 212 0.37 15.61 6.60
N LEU A 213 0.78 15.38 5.36
CA LEU A 213 0.39 14.19 4.62
C LEU A 213 1.01 12.94 5.24
N PRO A 214 0.43 11.75 4.98
CA PRO A 214 0.91 10.49 5.52
C PRO A 214 2.10 10.00 4.69
N LEU A 215 3.22 10.71 4.82
CA LEU A 215 4.49 10.41 4.14
C LEU A 215 4.97 9.02 4.56
N ASN A 216 5.16 8.14 3.59
CA ASN A 216 5.56 6.78 3.85
C ASN A 216 6.75 6.36 2.99
N ILE A 217 7.86 5.98 3.64
CA ILE A 217 9.01 5.35 2.98
C ILE A 217 8.88 3.85 3.15
N ILE A 218 8.92 3.13 2.03
CA ILE A 218 8.66 1.69 1.99
C ILE A 218 9.77 0.99 1.21
N LEU A 219 10.26 -0.12 1.77
CA LEU A 219 11.16 -1.06 1.13
C LEU A 219 10.46 -2.41 0.97
N GLY A 220 10.68 -3.08 -0.15
CA GLY A 220 10.08 -4.39 -0.40
C GLY A 220 11.02 -5.32 -1.13
N VAL A 221 11.01 -6.59 -0.76
CA VAL A 221 11.69 -7.65 -1.49
C VAL A 221 10.77 -8.85 -1.65
N SER A 222 10.72 -9.41 -2.85
CA SER A 222 10.01 -10.64 -3.16
C SER A 222 10.92 -11.64 -3.84
N LYS A 223 10.74 -12.92 -3.52
CA LYS A 223 11.47 -14.04 -4.12
C LYS A 223 10.52 -15.17 -4.48
N LYS A 224 10.53 -15.58 -5.74
CA LYS A 224 9.87 -16.78 -6.24
C LYS A 224 10.84 -17.97 -6.19
N LEU A 225 10.32 -19.13 -5.80
CA LEU A 225 11.07 -20.38 -5.84
C LEU A 225 11.19 -20.86 -7.30
N GLU A 226 12.37 -21.35 -7.68
CA GLU A 226 12.64 -21.73 -9.08
C GLU A 226 11.78 -22.93 -9.53
N ASN A 227 11.62 -23.92 -8.65
CA ASN A 227 10.93 -25.17 -8.95
C ASN A 227 9.57 -25.31 -8.26
N ALA A 228 9.04 -24.22 -7.69
CA ALA A 228 7.73 -24.22 -7.05
C ALA A 228 6.94 -22.97 -7.43
N PRO A 229 5.62 -23.07 -7.62
CA PRO A 229 4.81 -21.94 -8.04
C PRO A 229 4.49 -20.97 -6.87
N ILE A 230 5.41 -20.87 -5.90
CA ILE A 230 5.25 -20.11 -4.67
C ILE A 230 6.28 -18.98 -4.66
N GLN A 231 5.84 -17.81 -4.22
CA GLN A 231 6.69 -16.66 -3.93
C GLN A 231 6.43 -16.13 -2.53
N PHE A 232 7.46 -15.53 -1.94
CA PHE A 232 7.40 -14.88 -0.64
C PHE A 232 7.80 -13.42 -0.78
N SER A 233 7.19 -12.56 0.01
CA SER A 233 7.49 -11.13 0.05
C SER A 233 7.67 -10.66 1.48
N ILE A 234 8.63 -9.76 1.68
CA ILE A 234 8.80 -8.98 2.91
C ILE A 234 8.73 -7.51 2.52
N THR A 235 7.84 -6.77 3.18
CA THR A 235 7.69 -5.33 3.00
C THR A 235 7.94 -4.64 4.33
N ALA A 236 8.85 -3.67 4.34
CA ALA A 236 9.10 -2.79 5.46
C ALA A 236 8.48 -1.42 5.13
N GLN A 237 7.49 -1.00 5.90
CA GLN A 237 6.71 0.23 5.69
C GLN A 237 6.85 1.19 6.87
N ARG A 238 6.40 2.42 6.69
CA ARG A 238 6.40 3.49 7.70
C ARG A 238 7.82 3.83 8.18
N LEU A 239 8.81 3.71 7.31
CA LEU A 239 10.22 3.98 7.65
C LEU A 239 10.51 5.48 7.86
N SER A 240 9.55 6.35 7.53
CA SER A 240 9.54 7.78 7.84
C SER A 240 9.35 8.08 9.33
N ILE A 241 8.70 7.19 10.09
CA ILE A 241 8.41 7.35 11.53
C ILE A 241 8.86 6.08 12.24
N TRP A 242 10.06 6.12 12.84
CA TRP A 242 10.65 4.91 13.45
C TRP A 242 9.98 4.49 14.76
N ASN A 243 9.72 5.42 15.68
CA ASN A 243 8.95 5.09 16.88
C ASN A 243 7.47 5.21 16.57
N ASN A 244 6.86 4.06 16.30
CA ASN A 244 5.49 3.97 15.83
C ASN A 244 4.58 3.15 16.75
N THR A 245 5.12 2.68 17.87
CA THR A 245 4.33 1.92 18.81
C THR A 245 3.61 2.88 19.74
N PHE A 246 2.28 2.91 19.65
CA PHE A 246 1.46 3.74 20.52
C PHE A 246 1.57 3.23 21.95
N TYR A 247 2.21 4.02 22.81
CA TYR A 247 2.39 3.72 24.22
C TYR A 247 1.90 4.88 25.08
N ASP A 248 0.75 4.68 25.71
CA ASP A 248 0.22 5.54 26.75
C ASP A 248 0.38 4.83 28.10
N PRO A 249 1.28 5.28 29.00
CA PRO A 249 1.52 4.65 30.29
C PRO A 249 0.27 4.54 31.17
N GLY A 250 -0.64 5.53 31.10
CA GLY A 250 -1.86 5.55 31.90
C GLY A 250 -2.84 4.48 31.42
N PHE A 251 -3.09 4.45 30.11
CA PHE A 251 -3.96 3.45 29.48
C PHE A 251 -3.40 2.03 29.61
N TYR A 252 -2.09 1.84 29.43
CA TYR A 252 -1.48 0.52 29.55
C TYR A 252 -1.56 -0.03 30.97
N SER A 253 -1.38 0.85 31.98
CA SER A 253 -1.48 0.45 33.37
C SER A 253 -2.93 0.15 33.78
N SER A 254 -3.92 0.90 33.26
CA SER A 254 -5.34 0.67 33.58
C SER A 254 -5.91 -0.57 32.89
N GLU A 255 -5.53 -0.81 31.64
CA GLU A 255 -6.04 -1.92 30.83
C GLU A 255 -5.15 -3.17 30.91
N GLY A 256 -4.04 -3.12 31.67
CA GLY A 256 -3.14 -4.26 31.87
C GLY A 256 -2.25 -4.62 30.67
N TYR A 257 -2.03 -3.70 29.72
CA TYR A 257 -1.14 -3.93 28.57
C TYR A 257 0.33 -3.92 28.98
N LYS A 258 1.10 -4.82 28.36
CA LYS A 258 2.55 -4.89 28.56
C LYS A 258 3.23 -3.77 27.79
N VAL A 259 4.22 -3.13 28.41
CA VAL A 259 5.08 -2.16 27.74
C VAL A 259 5.69 -2.81 26.48
N PRO A 260 5.63 -2.15 25.30
CA PRO A 260 6.18 -2.71 24.08
C PRO A 260 7.70 -2.83 24.17
N SER A 261 8.25 -3.88 23.55
CA SER A 261 9.71 -4.06 23.45
C SER A 261 10.27 -3.37 22.21
N ASN A 262 11.55 -2.99 22.23
CA ASN A 262 12.23 -2.43 21.04
C ASN A 262 12.19 -3.37 19.82
N ALA A 263 12.09 -4.69 20.05
CA ALA A 263 11.93 -5.66 18.97
C ALA A 263 10.53 -5.56 18.32
N GLN A 264 9.51 -5.22 19.10
CA GLN A 264 8.15 -5.01 18.60
C GLN A 264 8.08 -3.84 17.62
N ASP A 265 8.82 -2.75 17.88
CA ASP A 265 8.89 -1.61 16.97
C ASP A 265 9.39 -2.05 15.58
N ILE A 266 10.47 -2.83 15.54
CA ILE A 266 11.01 -3.39 14.29
C ILE A 266 9.95 -4.24 13.58
N PHE A 267 9.29 -5.14 14.31
CA PHE A 267 8.26 -5.99 13.72
C PHE A 267 7.07 -5.19 13.21
N ASN A 268 6.64 -4.13 13.89
CA ASN A 268 5.53 -3.27 13.47
C ASN A 268 5.77 -2.60 12.09
N HIS A 269 7.02 -2.47 11.66
CA HIS A 269 7.33 -2.02 10.31
C HIS A 269 7.16 -3.10 9.24
N LEU A 270 7.06 -4.38 9.61
CA LEU A 270 7.10 -5.50 8.67
C LEU A 270 5.70 -5.99 8.26
N ILE A 271 5.63 -6.43 7.01
CA ILE A 271 4.54 -7.22 6.44
C ILE A 271 5.20 -8.41 5.73
N ILE A 272 4.72 -9.61 6.00
CA ILE A 272 5.12 -10.82 5.28
C ILE A 272 3.96 -11.27 4.41
N GLY A 273 4.25 -11.67 3.18
CA GLY A 273 3.27 -12.20 2.24
C GLY A 273 3.77 -13.46 1.55
N ALA A 274 2.84 -14.30 1.15
CA ALA A 274 3.07 -15.47 0.33
C ALA A 274 2.01 -15.53 -0.76
N GLU A 275 2.41 -15.89 -1.98
CA GLU A 275 1.50 -16.15 -3.09
C GLU A 275 1.85 -17.48 -3.73
N ALA A 276 0.84 -18.31 -3.94
CA ALA A 276 0.93 -19.57 -4.65
C ALA A 276 0.06 -19.52 -5.91
N ASN A 277 0.64 -19.81 -7.08
CA ASN A 277 -0.11 -19.93 -8.33
C ASN A 277 -0.47 -21.41 -8.55
N ILE A 278 -1.76 -21.71 -8.67
CA ILE A 278 -2.27 -23.04 -9.00
C ILE A 278 -2.60 -23.04 -10.50
N GLY A 279 -1.72 -23.65 -11.28
CA GLY A 279 -1.76 -23.52 -12.74
C GLY A 279 -1.53 -22.07 -13.20
N GLU A 280 -2.14 -21.70 -14.33
CA GLU A 280 -2.03 -20.34 -14.88
C GLU A 280 -3.20 -19.43 -14.44
N GLN A 281 -4.28 -20.03 -13.93
CA GLN A 281 -5.56 -19.36 -13.76
C GLN A 281 -5.81 -18.93 -12.31
N VAL A 282 -5.33 -19.65 -11.31
CA VAL A 282 -5.66 -19.38 -9.90
C VAL A 282 -4.42 -18.92 -9.15
N ASN A 283 -4.54 -17.83 -8.39
CA ASN A 283 -3.56 -17.48 -7.35
C ASN A 283 -4.22 -17.49 -5.98
N LEU A 284 -3.48 -17.97 -4.98
CA LEU A 284 -3.84 -17.90 -3.57
C LEU A 284 -2.83 -16.99 -2.88
N ASP A 285 -3.33 -16.05 -2.10
CA ASP A 285 -2.52 -15.03 -1.44
C ASP A 285 -2.73 -15.14 0.07
N PHE A 286 -1.65 -15.00 0.82
CA PHE A 286 -1.65 -14.97 2.29
C PHE A 286 -0.74 -13.83 2.76
N GLY A 287 -1.16 -13.16 3.83
CA GLY A 287 -0.43 -12.02 4.38
C GLY A 287 -0.50 -11.97 5.90
N TYR A 288 0.53 -11.40 6.49
CA TYR A 288 0.60 -11.10 7.91
C TYR A 288 1.20 -9.72 8.14
N ASN A 289 0.39 -8.84 8.73
CA ASN A 289 0.75 -7.47 9.03
C ASN A 289 0.94 -7.32 10.56
N PHE A 290 2.19 -7.10 10.97
CA PHE A 290 2.58 -7.12 12.38
C PHE A 290 2.01 -5.93 13.16
N ILE A 291 1.99 -4.73 12.59
CA ILE A 291 1.38 -3.58 13.26
C ILE A 291 -0.14 -3.74 13.38
N ARG A 292 -0.80 -4.29 12.34
CA ARG A 292 -2.23 -4.61 12.44
C ARG A 292 -2.49 -5.65 13.52
N ARG A 293 -1.60 -6.64 13.69
CA ARG A 293 -1.66 -7.57 14.82
C ARG A 293 -1.54 -6.81 16.14
N PHE A 294 -0.56 -5.94 16.25
CA PHE A 294 -0.24 -5.25 17.49
C PHE A 294 -1.34 -4.25 17.91
N ASP A 295 -1.70 -3.31 17.03
CA ASP A 295 -2.63 -2.20 17.32
C ASP A 295 -4.07 -2.67 17.53
N LEU A 296 -4.49 -3.75 16.87
CA LEU A 296 -5.88 -4.22 16.96
C LEU A 296 -6.13 -5.22 18.09
N ASN A 297 -5.11 -5.59 18.87
CA ASN A 297 -5.29 -6.52 19.98
C ASN A 297 -5.94 -5.84 21.17
N ILE A 298 -7.15 -6.26 21.50
CA ILE A 298 -7.90 -5.83 22.70
C ILE A 298 -7.73 -6.87 23.84
N GLN A 299 -7.40 -6.42 25.05
CA GLN A 299 -7.37 -7.28 26.24
C GLN A 299 -8.69 -8.01 26.46
N ASN A 300 -8.64 -9.25 26.96
CA ASN A 300 -9.83 -10.07 27.26
C ASN A 300 -10.76 -10.34 26.05
N GLN A 301 -10.28 -10.10 24.83
CA GLN A 301 -10.99 -10.43 23.60
C GLN A 301 -10.22 -11.47 22.77
N GLN A 302 -10.97 -12.37 22.13
CA GLN A 302 -10.40 -13.27 21.14
C GLN A 302 -9.94 -12.48 19.90
N ASN A 303 -8.62 -12.46 19.69
CA ASN A 303 -7.97 -11.67 18.64
C ASN A 303 -7.04 -12.53 17.77
N TRP A 304 -7.09 -13.87 17.84
CA TRP A 304 -6.05 -14.75 17.29
C TRP A 304 -5.72 -14.49 15.81
N PHE A 305 -6.69 -14.02 15.03
CA PHE A 305 -6.53 -13.75 13.60
C PHE A 305 -6.08 -12.33 13.25
N ASN A 306 -5.93 -11.41 14.20
CA ASN A 306 -5.50 -10.04 13.92
C ASN A 306 -4.19 -10.03 13.13
N GLY A 307 -4.13 -9.20 12.09
CA GLY A 307 -2.96 -9.10 11.22
C GLY A 307 -2.93 -10.12 10.08
N PHE A 308 -3.66 -11.24 10.18
CA PHE A 308 -3.77 -12.18 9.06
C PHE A 308 -4.69 -11.63 7.96
N SER A 309 -4.31 -11.94 6.72
CA SER A 309 -5.10 -11.70 5.52
C SER A 309 -4.93 -12.87 4.57
N ALA A 310 -5.96 -13.09 3.74
CA ALA A 310 -5.93 -14.11 2.72
C ALA A 310 -6.71 -13.63 1.50
N GLY A 311 -6.59 -14.36 0.39
CA GLY A 311 -7.33 -14.05 -0.80
C GLY A 311 -7.07 -15.03 -1.92
N MET A 312 -7.82 -14.86 -2.99
CA MET A 312 -7.65 -15.61 -4.22
C MET A 312 -7.88 -14.70 -5.43
N GLY A 313 -7.22 -15.03 -6.54
CA GLY A 313 -7.51 -14.45 -7.83
C GLY A 313 -7.77 -15.53 -8.88
N LEU A 314 -8.71 -15.25 -9.76
CA LEU A 314 -9.08 -16.07 -10.90
C LEU A 314 -8.82 -15.27 -12.18
N LYS A 315 -7.86 -15.73 -12.98
CA LYS A 315 -7.44 -15.14 -14.26
C LYS A 315 -8.17 -15.86 -15.40
N LEU A 316 -9.08 -15.14 -16.03
CA LEU A 316 -9.74 -15.52 -17.28
C LEU A 316 -9.11 -14.71 -18.44
N PRO A 317 -9.29 -15.10 -19.71
CA PRO A 317 -8.60 -14.48 -20.85
C PRO A 317 -8.74 -12.95 -20.96
N ARG A 318 -9.87 -12.38 -20.52
CA ARG A 318 -10.10 -10.92 -20.52
C ARG A 318 -10.43 -10.34 -19.16
N VAL A 319 -10.67 -11.20 -18.18
CA VAL A 319 -11.17 -10.78 -16.87
C VAL A 319 -10.32 -11.43 -15.80
N THR A 320 -9.75 -10.64 -14.90
CA THR A 320 -9.20 -11.20 -13.66
C THR A 320 -10.11 -10.76 -12.52
N ILE A 321 -10.63 -11.72 -11.77
CA ILE A 321 -11.44 -11.48 -10.58
C ILE A 321 -10.55 -11.74 -9.38
N GLN A 322 -10.57 -10.85 -8.40
CA GLN A 322 -9.83 -11.03 -7.15
C GLN A 322 -10.76 -10.83 -5.97
N TYR A 323 -10.55 -11.66 -4.96
CA TYR A 323 -11.18 -11.56 -3.67
C TYR A 323 -10.10 -11.58 -2.59
N GLY A 324 -10.17 -10.65 -1.66
CA GLY A 324 -9.24 -10.51 -0.56
C GLY A 324 -9.99 -10.22 0.73
N ASN A 325 -9.49 -10.75 1.82
CA ASN A 325 -10.02 -10.51 3.15
C ASN A 325 -8.91 -10.23 4.15
N ALA A 326 -9.25 -9.46 5.17
CA ALA A 326 -8.34 -9.14 6.26
C ALA A 326 -9.11 -9.15 7.58
N PHE A 327 -8.49 -9.73 8.60
CA PHE A 327 -9.05 -9.76 9.94
C PHE A 327 -8.69 -8.49 10.70
N PHE A 328 -9.72 -7.92 11.32
CA PHE A 328 -9.66 -6.75 12.17
C PHE A 328 -10.51 -7.05 13.40
N GLN A 329 -9.87 -7.40 14.51
CA GLN A 329 -10.53 -7.87 15.72
C GLN A 329 -11.42 -9.10 15.41
N ARG A 330 -12.71 -9.06 15.77
CA ARG A 330 -13.68 -10.13 15.48
C ARG A 330 -14.27 -10.05 14.08
N ASN A 331 -13.89 -9.02 13.32
CA ASN A 331 -14.51 -8.70 12.05
C ASN A 331 -13.63 -9.09 10.88
N LEU A 332 -14.30 -9.51 9.80
CA LEU A 332 -13.66 -9.79 8.52
C LEU A 332 -14.11 -8.76 7.50
N TYR A 333 -13.14 -8.07 6.90
CA TYR A 333 -13.41 -7.14 5.82
C TYR A 333 -13.25 -7.84 4.49
N HIS A 334 -14.13 -7.53 3.55
CA HIS A 334 -14.17 -8.13 2.22
C HIS A 334 -13.80 -7.09 1.17
N HIS A 335 -12.95 -7.49 0.23
CA HIS A 335 -12.49 -6.66 -0.87
C HIS A 335 -12.61 -7.46 -2.17
N PHE A 336 -13.26 -6.86 -3.16
CA PHE A 336 -13.42 -7.43 -4.49
C PHE A 336 -12.77 -6.53 -5.52
N SER A 337 -12.00 -7.10 -6.44
CA SER A 337 -11.45 -6.38 -7.59
C SER A 337 -11.73 -7.12 -8.88
N ILE A 338 -11.96 -6.37 -9.95
CA ILE A 338 -12.11 -6.86 -11.31
C ILE A 338 -11.14 -6.08 -12.20
N PHE A 339 -10.36 -6.82 -12.98
CA PHE A 339 -9.53 -6.28 -14.05
C PHE A 339 -10.10 -6.72 -15.38
N TYR A 340 -10.33 -5.79 -16.30
CA TYR A 340 -10.84 -6.06 -17.63
C TYR A 340 -9.83 -5.61 -18.69
N SER A 341 -9.39 -6.55 -19.53
CA SER A 341 -8.55 -6.25 -20.70
C SER A 341 -9.43 -5.87 -21.89
N LEU A 342 -9.30 -4.63 -22.35
CA LEU A 342 -9.95 -4.16 -23.58
C LEU A 342 -9.28 -4.75 -24.84
N LYS A 343 -8.05 -5.26 -24.71
CA LYS A 343 -7.40 -6.00 -25.78
C LYS A 343 -7.95 -7.42 -25.85
N ASN A 344 -8.23 -7.87 -27.07
CA ASN A 344 -8.49 -9.28 -27.31
C ASN A 344 -7.23 -10.08 -26.93
N ALA A 345 -7.39 -11.11 -26.08
CA ALA A 345 -6.39 -12.16 -25.95
C ALA A 345 -6.18 -12.76 -27.35
N ARG A 346 -4.95 -12.67 -27.86
CA ARG A 346 -4.55 -13.33 -29.11
C ARG A 346 -4.29 -14.80 -28.86
#